data_AF-A0A9D8AJD9-F1
#
_entry.id   AF-A0A9D8AJD9-F1
#
_cell.length_a   1.000
_cell.length_b   1.000
_cell.length_c   1.000
_cell.angle_alpha   90.00
_cell.angle_beta   90.00
_cell.angle_gamma   90.00
#
_symmetry.space_group_name_H-M   'P 1'
#
loop_
_entity.id
_entity.type
_entity.pdbx_description
1 polymer ?
#
loop_
_entity_poly.entity_id
_entity_poly.type
_entity_poly.pdbx_seq_one_letter_code
_entity_poly.pdbx_strand_id
1 'polypeptide(L)'
;MENNRINIWAEKQPQKFKKMHITEMLRYKQLLQMLPKNVNKIIDVGCGEGYMDYLLAQKKIEITAVDISKESLVCFKEIAEKYNIKQICIDFFTLNQNNFDLVLSQEMIEHIEDFQAALNKLSTFVHQGGYGLFSVPYKENLQAKMIRCPETGKYVHRNGHLHSFTEEKFVDSIKNAGFKIVQVKLITNKRAIKWLAYLHLPVNKITIYLDKILNSLFSYKATFIAVLAKKL
;
A
#
# COMPACT_ATOMS: atom_id res chain seq x y z
N MET A 1 -21.80 -1.54 -22.06
CA MET A 1 -21.22 -0.69 -20.99
C MET A 1 -19.82 -1.20 -20.72
N GLU A 2 -18.80 -0.63 -21.36
CA GLU A 2 -17.64 -1.45 -21.75
C GLU A 2 -16.28 -0.74 -21.60
N ASN A 3 -15.33 -1.47 -21.00
CA ASN A 3 -13.88 -1.26 -21.04
C ASN A 3 -13.27 0.08 -20.57
N ASN A 4 -13.48 0.43 -19.29
CA ASN A 4 -12.51 1.24 -18.52
C ASN A 4 -11.23 0.43 -18.20
N ARG A 5 -10.43 0.06 -19.21
CA ARG A 5 -9.16 -0.69 -19.04
C ARG A 5 -7.97 0.05 -19.62
N ILE A 6 -7.32 0.84 -18.77
CA ILE A 6 -6.08 1.53 -19.08
C ILE A 6 -4.91 0.65 -18.60
N ASN A 7 -4.27 -0.06 -19.54
CA ASN A 7 -3.07 -0.87 -19.26
C ASN A 7 -1.84 0.04 -19.10
N ILE A 8 -1.64 0.56 -17.89
CA ILE A 8 -0.38 1.26 -17.48
C ILE A 8 0.81 0.28 -17.43
N TRP A 9 0.51 -1.03 -17.41
CA TRP A 9 1.45 -2.14 -17.52
C TRP A 9 1.08 -2.93 -18.78
N ALA A 10 2.00 -3.06 -19.73
CA ALA A 10 1.72 -3.68 -21.04
C ALA A 10 1.65 -5.22 -21.00
N GLU A 11 2.00 -5.84 -19.87
CA GLU A 11 1.90 -7.28 -19.68
C GLU A 11 0.46 -7.75 -19.45
N LYS A 12 0.19 -9.02 -19.77
CA LYS A 12 -1.09 -9.69 -19.51
C LYS A 12 -1.30 -9.88 -17.99
N GLN A 13 -1.81 -8.85 -17.32
CA GLN A 13 -2.22 -8.96 -15.91
C GLN A 13 -3.26 -10.08 -15.71
N PRO A 14 -3.22 -10.80 -14.57
CA PRO A 14 -4.26 -11.74 -14.14
C PRO A 14 -5.67 -11.13 -14.24
N GLN A 15 -6.66 -11.92 -14.67
CA GLN A 15 -8.06 -11.47 -14.88
C GLN A 15 -8.61 -10.67 -13.69
N LYS A 16 -8.31 -11.11 -12.46
CA LYS A 16 -8.68 -10.48 -11.20
C LYS A 16 -8.27 -9.00 -11.14
N PHE A 17 -7.00 -8.70 -11.37
CA PHE A 17 -6.45 -7.35 -11.22
C PHE A 17 -6.86 -6.38 -12.34
N LYS A 18 -7.41 -6.88 -13.46
CA LYS A 18 -7.98 -6.04 -14.54
C LYS A 18 -9.22 -5.22 -14.12
N LYS A 19 -9.74 -5.42 -12.91
CA LYS A 19 -10.84 -4.63 -12.33
C LYS A 19 -10.37 -3.57 -11.31
N MET A 20 -9.07 -3.52 -10.98
CA MET A 20 -8.54 -2.56 -10.01
C MET A 20 -8.74 -1.11 -10.48
N HIS A 21 -9.07 -0.20 -9.54
CA HIS A 21 -9.31 1.19 -9.89
C HIS A 21 -8.00 1.89 -10.26
N ILE A 22 -8.01 2.75 -11.28
CA ILE A 22 -6.78 3.36 -11.82
C ILE A 22 -5.96 4.13 -10.77
N THR A 23 -6.62 4.73 -9.77
CA THR A 23 -5.93 5.44 -8.69
C THR A 23 -5.14 4.50 -7.77
N GLU A 24 -5.59 3.26 -7.60
CA GLU A 24 -4.90 2.25 -6.80
C GLU A 24 -3.66 1.77 -7.58
N MET A 25 -3.81 1.45 -8.87
CA MET A 25 -2.67 1.13 -9.74
C MET A 25 -1.60 2.24 -9.76
N LEU A 26 -2.01 3.51 -9.73
CA LEU A 26 -1.10 4.66 -9.64
C LEU A 26 -0.43 4.80 -8.27
N ARG A 27 -1.11 4.44 -7.18
CA ARG A 27 -0.52 4.37 -5.83
C ARG A 27 0.54 3.26 -5.78
N TYR A 28 0.20 2.03 -6.18
CA TYR A 28 1.16 0.92 -6.25
C TYR A 28 2.37 1.26 -7.12
N LYS A 29 2.17 1.87 -8.28
CA LYS A 29 3.27 2.37 -9.13
C LYS A 29 4.15 3.41 -8.43
N GLN A 30 3.58 4.28 -7.60
CA GLN A 30 4.32 5.28 -6.82
C GLN A 30 5.09 4.68 -5.64
N LEU A 31 4.58 3.60 -5.03
CA LEU A 31 5.25 2.83 -3.99
C LEU A 31 6.41 2.00 -4.56
N LEU A 32 6.21 1.32 -5.70
CA LEU A 32 7.26 0.59 -6.40
C LEU A 32 8.46 1.46 -6.81
N GLN A 33 8.23 2.77 -7.03
CA GLN A 33 9.29 3.75 -7.30
C GLN A 33 10.11 4.14 -6.07
N MET A 34 9.65 3.80 -4.85
CA MET A 34 10.36 4.02 -3.59
C MET A 34 11.17 2.81 -3.15
N LEU A 35 11.11 1.68 -3.87
CA LEU A 35 11.88 0.49 -3.51
C LEU A 35 13.39 0.75 -3.62
N PRO A 36 14.19 0.37 -2.60
CA PRO A 36 15.64 0.34 -2.73
C PRO A 36 16.07 -0.65 -3.83
N LYS A 37 17.20 -0.38 -4.48
CA LYS A 37 17.68 -1.18 -5.62
C LYS A 37 18.14 -2.60 -5.25
N ASN A 38 18.58 -2.80 -4.01
CA ASN A 38 19.24 -4.02 -3.55
C ASN A 38 18.36 -4.71 -2.50
N VAL A 39 17.17 -5.14 -2.93
CA VAL A 39 16.18 -5.87 -2.11
C VAL A 39 15.81 -7.13 -2.87
N ASN A 40 16.16 -8.28 -2.29
CA ASN A 40 15.95 -9.61 -2.86
C ASN A 40 14.93 -10.42 -2.04
N LYS A 41 14.74 -10.10 -0.76
CA LYS A 41 13.85 -10.80 0.17
C LYS A 41 12.91 -9.83 0.90
N ILE A 42 11.63 -9.89 0.58
CA ILE A 42 10.56 -9.02 1.11
C ILE A 42 9.58 -9.82 1.97
N ILE A 43 9.08 -9.19 3.03
CA ILE A 43 7.86 -9.59 3.72
C ILE A 43 6.81 -8.48 3.57
N ASP A 44 5.62 -8.80 3.06
CA ASP A 44 4.47 -7.87 3.00
C ASP A 44 3.45 -8.27 4.06
N VAL A 45 3.18 -7.37 5.00
CA VAL A 45 2.37 -7.64 6.19
C VAL A 45 1.10 -6.80 6.14
N GLY A 46 -0.04 -7.49 6.08
CA GLY A 46 -1.31 -6.94 5.60
C GLY A 46 -1.37 -6.94 4.08
N CYS A 47 -0.86 -8.01 3.43
CA CYS A 47 -0.76 -8.08 1.97
C CYS A 47 -2.13 -8.10 1.25
N GLY A 48 -3.21 -8.41 1.98
CA GLY A 48 -4.56 -8.52 1.48
C GLY A 48 -4.65 -9.43 0.26
N GLU A 49 -5.16 -8.88 -0.83
CA GLU A 49 -5.40 -9.60 -2.09
C GLU A 49 -4.16 -9.76 -3.00
N GLY A 50 -2.96 -9.45 -2.51
CA GLY A 50 -1.68 -9.83 -3.12
C GLY A 50 -1.26 -9.07 -4.39
N TYR A 51 -1.79 -7.85 -4.59
CA TYR A 51 -1.46 -7.08 -5.82
C TYR A 51 -0.04 -6.51 -5.81
N MET A 52 0.44 -6.04 -4.65
CA MET A 52 1.83 -5.59 -4.56
C MET A 52 2.79 -6.76 -4.75
N ASP A 53 2.54 -7.90 -4.10
CA ASP A 53 3.33 -9.12 -4.25
C ASP A 53 3.43 -9.57 -5.71
N TYR A 54 2.32 -9.54 -6.46
CA TYR A 54 2.32 -9.82 -7.89
C TYR A 54 3.25 -8.90 -8.69
N LEU A 55 3.23 -7.59 -8.43
CA LEU A 55 4.10 -6.62 -9.12
C LEU A 55 5.58 -6.73 -8.69
N LEU A 56 5.83 -7.18 -7.46
CA LEU A 56 7.17 -7.45 -6.94
C LEU A 56 7.75 -8.75 -7.51
N ALA A 57 6.93 -9.80 -7.65
CA ALA A 57 7.41 -11.10 -8.13
C ALA A 57 7.88 -11.05 -9.59
N GLN A 58 7.32 -10.14 -10.41
CA GLN A 58 7.85 -9.82 -11.74
C GLN A 58 9.33 -9.36 -11.73
N LYS A 59 9.86 -8.94 -10.57
CA LYS A 59 11.26 -8.54 -10.36
C LYS A 59 12.18 -9.66 -9.87
N LYS A 60 11.68 -10.91 -9.75
CA LYS A 60 12.41 -12.07 -9.20
C LYS A 60 12.85 -11.91 -7.73
N ILE A 61 12.04 -11.20 -6.93
CA ILE A 61 12.23 -11.02 -5.49
C ILE A 61 11.58 -12.21 -4.76
N GLU A 62 12.23 -12.76 -3.72
CA GLU A 62 11.63 -13.71 -2.78
C GLU A 62 10.62 -12.96 -1.89
N ILE A 63 9.36 -13.38 -1.89
CA ILE A 63 8.28 -12.65 -1.20
C ILE A 63 7.58 -13.58 -0.23
N THR A 64 7.45 -13.13 1.01
CA THR A 64 6.56 -13.71 2.02
C THR A 64 5.38 -12.76 2.24
N ALA A 65 4.21 -13.15 1.76
CA ALA A 65 2.97 -12.39 1.89
C ALA A 65 2.19 -12.89 3.12
N VAL A 66 1.91 -12.00 4.05
CA VAL A 66 1.29 -12.30 5.35
C VAL A 66 0.00 -11.53 5.51
N ASP A 67 -1.09 -12.25 5.80
CA ASP A 67 -2.37 -11.66 6.17
C ASP A 67 -3.08 -12.54 7.22
N ILE A 68 -4.00 -11.95 7.97
CA ILE A 68 -4.85 -12.67 8.92
C ILE A 68 -6.11 -13.24 8.22
N SER A 69 -6.56 -12.61 7.12
CA SER A 69 -7.69 -13.07 6.32
C SER A 69 -7.27 -14.19 5.37
N LYS A 70 -7.76 -15.40 5.67
CA LYS A 70 -7.63 -16.57 4.80
C LYS A 70 -8.26 -16.33 3.43
N GLU A 71 -9.36 -15.59 3.39
CA GLU A 71 -10.13 -15.25 2.19
C GLU A 71 -9.26 -14.42 1.25
N SER A 72 -8.59 -13.40 1.78
CA SER A 72 -7.69 -12.51 1.03
C SER A 72 -6.54 -13.28 0.37
N LEU A 73 -5.91 -14.19 1.11
CA LEU A 73 -4.85 -15.08 0.61
C LEU A 73 -5.38 -16.07 -0.45
N VAL A 74 -6.53 -16.70 -0.20
CA VAL A 74 -7.19 -17.60 -1.18
C VAL A 74 -7.45 -16.88 -2.49
N CYS A 75 -7.89 -15.62 -2.44
CA CYS A 75 -8.18 -14.82 -3.63
C CYS A 75 -6.97 -14.54 -4.54
N PHE A 76 -5.71 -14.82 -4.14
CA PHE A 76 -4.56 -14.77 -5.06
C PHE A 76 -3.67 -16.02 -5.08
N LYS A 77 -4.12 -17.12 -4.48
CA LYS A 77 -3.34 -18.36 -4.36
C LYS A 77 -2.72 -18.85 -5.68
N GLU A 78 -3.48 -18.89 -6.78
CA GLU A 78 -2.95 -19.29 -8.11
C GLU A 78 -1.79 -18.39 -8.59
N ILE A 79 -1.85 -17.11 -8.26
CA ILE A 79 -0.80 -16.14 -8.58
C ILE A 79 0.40 -16.39 -7.67
N ALA A 80 0.17 -16.64 -6.38
CA ALA A 80 1.23 -16.97 -5.44
C ALA A 80 2.00 -18.24 -5.85
N GLU A 81 1.28 -19.32 -6.18
CA GLU A 81 1.87 -20.57 -6.68
C GLU A 81 2.66 -20.35 -7.98
N LYS A 82 2.08 -19.66 -8.96
CA LYS A 82 2.74 -19.36 -10.24
C LYS A 82 4.05 -18.56 -10.09
N TYR A 83 4.10 -17.66 -9.11
CA TYR A 83 5.23 -16.74 -8.90
C TYR A 83 6.12 -17.14 -7.71
N ASN A 84 5.88 -18.30 -7.09
CA ASN A 84 6.57 -18.79 -5.90
C ASN A 84 6.57 -17.79 -4.72
N ILE A 85 5.44 -17.10 -4.52
CA ILE A 85 5.20 -16.21 -3.37
C ILE A 85 4.75 -17.08 -2.19
N LYS A 86 5.46 -17.00 -1.06
CA LYS A 86 5.11 -17.73 0.16
C LYS A 86 3.97 -17.01 0.88
N GLN A 87 2.79 -17.63 0.95
CA GLN A 87 1.66 -17.11 1.74
C GLN A 87 1.71 -17.62 3.19
N ILE A 88 1.40 -16.77 4.17
CA ILE A 88 1.23 -17.15 5.58
C ILE A 88 -0.07 -16.53 6.12
N CYS A 89 -1.00 -17.39 6.56
CA CYS A 89 -2.26 -16.99 7.17
C CYS A 89 -2.11 -16.95 8.70
N ILE A 90 -1.80 -15.80 9.28
CA ILE A 90 -1.55 -15.67 10.73
C ILE A 90 -1.68 -14.21 11.21
N ASP A 91 -1.96 -14.02 12.50
CA ASP A 91 -1.66 -12.76 13.17
C ASP A 91 -0.13 -12.54 13.20
N PHE A 92 0.32 -11.49 12.52
CA PHE A 92 1.74 -11.14 12.41
C PHE A 92 2.41 -10.85 13.75
N PHE A 93 1.68 -10.47 14.81
CA PHE A 93 2.26 -10.32 16.15
C PHE A 93 2.88 -11.63 16.66
N THR A 94 2.26 -12.76 16.33
CA THR A 94 2.74 -14.11 16.68
C THR A 94 3.79 -14.67 15.71
N LEU A 95 4.02 -14.02 14.57
CA LEU A 95 4.92 -14.51 13.54
C LEU A 95 6.39 -14.40 13.98
N ASN A 96 7.09 -15.54 13.99
CA ASN A 96 8.51 -15.64 14.31
C ASN A 96 9.33 -15.87 13.03
N GLN A 97 9.44 -14.83 12.21
CA GLN A 97 10.38 -14.75 11.09
C GLN A 97 11.26 -13.49 11.27
N ASN A 98 12.41 -13.45 10.60
CA ASN A 98 13.28 -12.27 10.55
C ASN A 98 14.19 -12.35 9.30
N ASN A 99 15.18 -11.45 9.23
CA ASN A 99 16.19 -11.42 8.18
C ASN A 99 15.61 -11.21 6.77
N PHE A 100 14.64 -10.29 6.65
CA PHE A 100 14.20 -9.72 5.39
C PHE A 100 14.99 -8.45 5.06
N ASP A 101 15.23 -8.20 3.77
CA ASP A 101 15.87 -6.97 3.28
C ASP A 101 14.92 -5.77 3.40
N LEU A 102 13.62 -6.02 3.28
CA LEU A 102 12.58 -5.01 3.37
C LEU A 102 11.27 -5.58 3.95
N VAL A 103 10.63 -4.84 4.86
CA VAL A 103 9.22 -5.03 5.26
C VAL A 103 8.31 -4.03 4.52
N LEU A 104 7.20 -4.52 4.01
CA LEU A 104 6.07 -3.72 3.54
C LEU A 104 4.93 -3.79 4.56
N SER A 105 4.23 -2.67 4.73
CA SER A 105 2.88 -2.68 5.27
C SER A 105 2.13 -1.48 4.71
N GLN A 106 1.10 -1.77 3.92
CA GLN A 106 0.39 -0.79 3.10
C GLN A 106 -1.07 -0.75 3.54
N GLU A 107 -1.48 0.36 4.16
CA GLU A 107 -2.86 0.59 4.56
C GLU A 107 -3.40 -0.53 5.50
N MET A 108 -2.56 -0.92 6.46
CA MET A 108 -2.88 -1.88 7.53
C MET A 108 -2.86 -1.22 8.92
N ILE A 109 -1.82 -0.44 9.25
CA ILE A 109 -1.58 0.01 10.63
C ILE A 109 -2.63 1.00 11.15
N GLU A 110 -3.39 1.67 10.28
CA GLU A 110 -4.51 2.51 10.66
C GLU A 110 -5.70 1.74 11.24
N HIS A 111 -5.73 0.42 11.05
CA HIS A 111 -6.74 -0.50 11.56
C HIS A 111 -6.36 -1.14 12.91
N ILE A 112 -5.12 -0.98 13.37
CA ILE A 112 -4.59 -1.63 14.58
C ILE A 112 -4.66 -0.66 15.76
N GLU A 113 -5.26 -1.08 16.88
CA GLU A 113 -5.44 -0.25 18.09
C GLU A 113 -4.11 0.32 18.63
N ASP A 114 -3.10 -0.52 18.79
CA ASP A 114 -1.72 -0.09 19.06
C ASP A 114 -0.85 -0.18 17.79
N PHE A 115 -1.01 0.83 16.94
CA PHE A 115 -0.20 0.98 15.73
C PHE A 115 1.31 1.15 16.02
N GLN A 116 1.71 1.57 17.22
CA GLN A 116 3.13 1.71 17.58
C GLN A 116 3.73 0.34 17.91
N ALA A 117 3.03 -0.50 18.67
CA ALA A 117 3.40 -1.91 18.86
C ALA A 117 3.46 -2.65 17.51
N ALA A 118 2.54 -2.37 16.58
CA ALA A 118 2.59 -2.90 15.22
C ALA A 118 3.87 -2.48 14.48
N LEU A 119 4.23 -1.19 14.46
CA LEU A 119 5.48 -0.70 13.85
C LEU A 119 6.73 -1.30 14.51
N ASN A 120 6.72 -1.41 15.84
CA ASN A 120 7.81 -2.03 16.59
C ASN A 120 7.96 -3.52 16.20
N LYS A 121 6.86 -4.27 16.07
CA LYS A 121 6.87 -5.66 15.59
C LYS A 121 7.34 -5.75 14.13
N LEU A 122 6.86 -4.89 13.25
CA LEU A 122 7.28 -4.82 11.83
C LEU A 122 8.80 -4.62 11.71
N SER A 123 9.40 -3.82 12.59
CA SER A 123 10.87 -3.64 12.64
C SER A 123 11.64 -4.93 12.92
N THR A 124 11.06 -5.88 13.67
CA THR A 124 11.73 -7.14 14.05
C THR A 124 11.94 -8.08 12.86
N PHE A 125 11.12 -7.97 11.81
CA PHE A 125 11.26 -8.80 10.61
C PHE A 125 12.50 -8.44 9.78
N VAL A 126 12.97 -7.19 9.86
CA VAL A 126 14.05 -6.66 9.01
C VAL A 126 15.42 -6.84 9.68
N HIS A 127 16.45 -7.16 8.92
CA HIS A 127 17.83 -7.18 9.44
C HIS A 127 18.38 -5.74 9.66
N GLN A 128 19.48 -5.61 10.40
CA GLN A 128 20.15 -4.32 10.61
C GLN A 128 20.52 -3.68 9.27
N GLY A 129 20.14 -2.43 9.04
CA GLY A 129 20.39 -1.75 7.76
C GLY A 129 19.52 -2.19 6.57
N GLY A 130 18.55 -3.10 6.77
CA GLY A 130 17.45 -3.32 5.82
C GLY A 130 16.44 -2.18 5.87
N TYR A 131 15.28 -2.34 5.22
CA TYR A 131 14.31 -1.25 5.00
C TYR A 131 12.89 -1.55 5.50
N GLY A 132 12.13 -0.50 5.73
CA GLY A 132 10.68 -0.54 5.86
C GLY A 132 10.06 0.44 4.86
N LEU A 133 9.04 0.02 4.12
CA LEU A 133 8.22 0.89 3.29
C LEU A 133 6.76 0.77 3.74
N PHE A 134 6.30 1.83 4.40
CA PHE A 134 5.00 1.89 5.06
C PHE A 134 4.11 2.94 4.40
N SER A 135 2.80 2.69 4.31
CA SER A 135 1.83 3.70 3.86
C SER A 135 0.50 3.67 4.61
N VAL A 136 -0.10 4.86 4.75
CA VAL A 136 -1.37 5.10 5.45
C VAL A 136 -2.18 6.24 4.79
N PRO A 137 -3.50 6.32 5.00
CA PRO A 137 -4.33 7.48 4.67
C PRO A 137 -3.78 8.77 5.29
N TYR A 138 -3.65 9.81 4.47
CA TYR A 138 -3.06 11.08 4.90
C TYR A 138 -4.12 12.10 5.33
N LYS A 139 -4.01 12.59 6.57
CA LYS A 139 -4.89 13.62 7.17
C LYS A 139 -6.38 13.34 6.95
N GLU A 140 -6.76 12.09 7.15
CA GLU A 140 -8.15 11.66 7.02
C GLU A 140 -9.02 12.23 8.15
N ASN A 141 -10.20 12.73 7.80
CA ASN A 141 -11.23 13.06 8.78
C ASN A 141 -12.08 11.79 9.03
N LEU A 142 -11.78 11.09 10.13
CA LEU A 142 -12.48 9.88 10.55
C LEU A 142 -13.96 10.15 10.84
N GLN A 143 -14.28 11.27 11.52
CA GLN A 143 -15.65 11.62 11.90
C GLN A 143 -16.56 11.80 10.66
N ALA A 144 -16.04 12.45 9.60
CA ALA A 144 -16.75 12.65 8.33
C ALA A 144 -17.00 11.34 7.54
N LYS A 145 -16.55 10.20 8.07
CA LYS A 145 -16.63 8.87 7.46
C LYS A 145 -17.28 7.83 8.39
N MET A 146 -17.87 8.26 9.50
CA MET A 146 -18.63 7.38 10.38
C MET A 146 -19.96 6.97 9.72
N ILE A 147 -20.30 5.69 9.84
CA ILE A 147 -21.59 5.12 9.44
C ILE A 147 -22.21 4.41 10.63
N ARG A 148 -23.54 4.32 10.66
CA ARG A 148 -24.26 3.54 11.65
C ARG A 148 -24.29 2.07 11.20
N CYS A 149 -23.72 1.18 11.98
CA CYS A 149 -23.80 -0.26 11.76
C CYS A 149 -25.28 -0.71 11.86
N PRO A 150 -25.86 -1.37 10.84
CA PRO A 150 -27.25 -1.82 10.89
C PRO A 150 -27.53 -2.84 11.99
N GLU A 151 -26.56 -3.72 12.27
CA GLU A 151 -26.70 -4.84 13.22
C GLU A 151 -26.53 -4.40 14.68
N THR A 152 -25.51 -3.59 14.96
CA THR A 152 -25.16 -3.19 16.34
C THR A 152 -25.68 -1.82 16.74
N GLY A 153 -26.19 -1.03 15.77
CA GLY A 153 -26.61 0.36 15.96
C GLY A 153 -25.48 1.36 16.27
N LYS A 154 -24.25 0.89 16.50
CA LYS A 154 -23.06 1.71 16.82
C LYS A 154 -22.57 2.49 15.60
N TYR A 155 -21.98 3.66 15.85
CA TYR A 155 -21.23 4.39 14.83
C TYR A 155 -19.82 3.83 14.70
N VAL A 156 -19.43 3.44 13.49
CA VAL A 156 -18.10 2.90 13.15
C VAL A 156 -17.54 3.62 11.91
N HIS A 157 -16.23 3.67 11.75
CA HIS A 157 -15.65 4.18 10.51
C HIS A 157 -16.03 3.25 9.34
N ARG A 158 -16.48 3.79 8.21
CA ARG A 158 -16.92 3.01 7.03
C ARG A 158 -15.91 2.00 6.47
N ASN A 159 -14.63 2.21 6.78
CA ASN A 159 -13.53 1.34 6.38
C ASN A 159 -12.85 0.68 7.60
N GLY A 160 -13.33 0.89 8.84
CA GLY A 160 -12.69 0.37 10.05
C GLY A 160 -11.32 0.99 10.36
N HIS A 161 -11.09 2.28 10.06
CA HIS A 161 -9.85 2.96 10.43
C HIS A 161 -10.03 3.54 11.84
N LEU A 162 -9.04 3.33 12.69
CA LEU A 162 -8.99 3.82 14.07
C LEU A 162 -8.15 5.10 14.18
N HIS A 163 -7.21 5.30 13.26
CA HIS A 163 -6.22 6.38 13.34
C HIS A 163 -6.19 7.27 12.10
N SER A 164 -6.01 8.57 12.35
CA SER A 164 -5.57 9.52 11.33
C SER A 164 -4.10 9.84 11.51
N PHE A 165 -3.40 10.08 10.40
CA PHE A 165 -1.96 10.32 10.37
C PHE A 165 -1.63 11.66 9.70
N THR A 166 -0.92 12.51 10.43
CA THR A 166 -0.13 13.60 9.87
C THR A 166 1.23 13.07 9.42
N GLU A 167 1.97 13.88 8.68
CA GLU A 167 3.34 13.54 8.27
C GLU A 167 4.26 13.37 9.48
N GLU A 168 4.29 14.37 10.35
CA GLU A 168 4.97 14.36 11.67
C GLU A 168 4.65 13.10 12.48
N LYS A 169 3.37 12.84 12.79
CA LYS A 169 2.96 11.66 13.57
C LYS A 169 3.47 10.36 12.95
N PHE A 170 3.30 10.18 11.64
CA PHE A 170 3.70 8.93 10.97
C PHE A 170 5.22 8.77 10.93
N VAL A 171 5.94 9.85 10.58
CA VAL A 171 7.40 9.90 10.56
C VAL A 171 8.00 9.60 11.93
N ASP A 172 7.48 10.20 13.00
CA ASP A 172 8.03 10.01 14.34
C ASP A 172 7.69 8.63 14.92
N SER A 173 6.51 8.09 14.61
CA SER A 173 6.16 6.70 14.98
C SER A 173 7.11 5.68 14.33
N ILE A 174 7.51 5.92 13.08
CA ILE A 174 8.49 5.09 12.36
C ILE A 174 9.91 5.26 12.95
N LYS A 175 10.31 6.47 13.36
CA LYS A 175 11.59 6.67 14.07
C LYS A 175 11.62 5.91 15.39
N ASN A 176 10.54 5.99 16.17
CA ASN A 176 10.41 5.32 17.47
C ASN A 176 10.47 3.79 17.35
N ALA A 177 10.09 3.23 16.19
CA ALA A 177 10.24 1.81 15.86
C ALA A 177 11.66 1.41 15.39
N GLY A 178 12.66 2.29 15.54
CA GLY A 178 14.07 1.97 15.23
C GLY A 178 14.47 2.20 13.76
N PHE A 179 13.74 3.04 13.01
CA PHE A 179 14.08 3.34 11.62
C PHE A 179 14.58 4.79 11.41
N LYS A 180 15.60 4.94 10.57
CA LYS A 180 16.01 6.24 10.00
C LYS A 180 15.25 6.50 8.71
N ILE A 181 14.53 7.62 8.64
CA ILE A 181 13.79 8.02 7.44
C ILE A 181 14.74 8.22 6.25
N VAL A 182 14.37 7.65 5.10
CA VAL A 182 15.11 7.79 3.82
C VAL A 182 14.33 8.66 2.85
N GLN A 183 13.01 8.46 2.74
CA GLN A 183 12.13 9.22 1.85
C GLN A 183 10.72 9.29 2.41
N VAL A 184 10.11 10.47 2.39
CA VAL A 184 8.67 10.68 2.59
C VAL A 184 8.04 11.03 1.24
N LYS A 185 6.84 10.51 0.96
CA LYS A 185 6.11 10.77 -0.28
C LYS A 185 4.62 10.91 0.00
N LEU A 186 4.08 12.09 -0.28
CA LEU A 186 2.64 12.32 -0.32
C LEU A 186 2.08 11.81 -1.67
N ILE A 187 1.07 10.94 -1.61
CA ILE A 187 0.48 10.27 -2.77
C ILE A 187 -0.91 10.85 -3.04
N THR A 188 -1.08 11.43 -4.23
CA THR A 188 -2.33 12.05 -4.71
C THR A 188 -3.09 11.10 -5.64
N ASN A 189 -4.29 10.67 -5.25
CA ASN A 189 -5.14 9.81 -6.09
C ASN A 189 -6.01 10.61 -7.11
N LYS A 190 -5.49 11.78 -7.53
CA LYS A 190 -6.13 12.93 -8.24
C LYS A 190 -4.99 13.81 -8.84
N ARG A 191 -5.16 14.75 -9.78
CA ARG A 191 -6.36 15.38 -10.40
C ARG A 191 -6.93 14.63 -11.59
N ALA A 192 -6.22 14.72 -12.71
CA ALA A 192 -6.76 14.79 -14.05
C ALA A 192 -7.21 13.42 -14.51
N ILE A 193 -6.66 12.32 -13.99
CA ILE A 193 -7.02 10.98 -14.44
C ILE A 193 -8.51 10.64 -14.18
N LYS A 194 -9.15 11.21 -13.15
CA LYS A 194 -10.62 11.12 -13.01
C LYS A 194 -11.38 11.93 -14.07
N TRP A 195 -10.85 13.09 -14.47
CA TRP A 195 -11.44 13.96 -15.52
C TRP A 195 -11.19 13.41 -16.93
N LEU A 196 -10.00 12.86 -17.20
CA LEU A 196 -9.62 12.21 -18.44
C LEU A 196 -10.42 10.92 -18.64
N ALA A 197 -10.63 10.12 -17.58
CA ALA A 197 -11.51 8.96 -17.62
C ALA A 197 -12.99 9.37 -17.86
N TYR A 198 -13.43 10.50 -17.28
CA TYR A 198 -14.76 11.07 -17.54
C TYR A 198 -14.92 11.62 -18.98
N LEU A 199 -13.83 12.14 -19.56
CA LEU A 199 -13.76 12.66 -20.94
C LEU A 199 -13.33 11.59 -21.97
N HIS A 200 -13.23 10.31 -21.56
CA HIS A 200 -12.72 9.21 -22.39
C HIS A 200 -11.35 9.44 -23.07
N LEU A 201 -10.53 10.34 -22.53
CA LEU A 201 -9.20 10.66 -23.07
C LEU A 201 -8.17 9.61 -22.62
N PRO A 202 -7.29 9.13 -23.53
CA PRO A 202 -6.33 8.08 -23.22
C PRO A 202 -5.28 8.55 -22.19
N VAL A 203 -5.08 7.75 -21.14
CA VAL A 203 -3.99 7.96 -20.18
C VAL A 203 -2.69 7.46 -20.79
N ASN A 204 -1.89 8.41 -21.28
CA ASN A 204 -0.63 8.23 -21.99
C ASN A 204 0.44 9.18 -21.40
N LYS A 205 1.65 9.20 -21.97
CA LYS A 205 2.73 10.07 -21.45
C LYS A 205 2.35 11.56 -21.43
N ILE A 206 1.58 12.03 -22.41
CA ILE A 206 1.16 13.44 -22.54
C ILE A 206 0.14 13.78 -21.45
N THR A 207 -0.90 12.97 -21.26
CA THR A 207 -1.91 13.23 -20.24
C THR A 207 -1.39 13.04 -18.81
N ILE A 208 -0.39 12.17 -18.59
CA ILE A 208 0.36 12.09 -17.32
C ILE A 208 1.22 13.35 -17.10
N TYR A 209 1.78 13.95 -18.16
CA TYR A 209 2.57 15.19 -18.06
C TYR A 209 1.67 16.41 -17.80
N LEU A 210 0.53 16.51 -18.49
CA LEU A 210 -0.49 17.53 -18.24
C LEU A 210 -1.07 17.40 -16.82
N ASP A 211 -1.28 16.18 -16.31
CA ASP A 211 -1.69 15.95 -14.91
C ASP A 211 -0.68 16.53 -13.92
N LYS A 212 0.63 16.36 -14.14
CA LYS A 212 1.65 16.99 -13.27
C LYS A 212 1.55 18.52 -13.26
N ILE A 213 1.36 19.15 -14.41
CA ILE A 213 1.18 20.61 -14.52
C ILE A 213 -0.10 21.04 -13.80
N LEU A 214 -1.22 20.36 -14.06
CA LEU A 214 -2.49 20.65 -13.40
C LEU A 214 -2.46 20.41 -11.88
N ASN A 215 -1.68 19.43 -11.38
CA ASN A 215 -1.49 19.20 -9.95
C ASN A 215 -0.60 20.29 -9.30
N SER A 216 0.29 20.94 -10.05
CA SER A 216 1.04 22.11 -9.57
C SER A 216 0.19 23.39 -9.54
N LEU A 217 -0.83 23.49 -10.40
CA LEU A 217 -1.75 24.63 -10.47
C LEU A 217 -2.95 24.51 -9.52
N PHE A 218 -3.46 23.29 -9.31
CA PHE A 218 -4.59 23.02 -8.42
C PHE A 218 -4.12 22.29 -7.17
N SER A 219 -4.12 22.99 -6.03
CA SER A 219 -3.72 22.46 -4.73
C SER A 219 -4.44 21.16 -4.36
N TYR A 220 -3.78 20.02 -4.58
CA TYR A 220 -4.33 18.73 -4.21
C TYR A 220 -4.00 18.33 -2.80
N LYS A 221 -5.06 18.02 -2.05
CA LYS A 221 -4.91 17.23 -0.82
C LYS A 221 -4.52 15.81 -1.22
N ALA A 222 -3.29 15.43 -0.89
CA ALA A 222 -2.82 14.06 -0.94
C ALA A 222 -3.78 13.17 -0.13
N THR A 223 -3.90 11.92 -0.56
CA THR A 223 -4.83 10.94 0.00
C THR A 223 -4.13 9.88 0.84
N PHE A 224 -2.86 9.62 0.54
CA PHE A 224 -2.02 8.69 1.29
C PHE A 224 -0.64 9.33 1.51
N ILE A 225 0.04 8.89 2.55
CA ILE A 225 1.46 9.18 2.80
C ILE A 225 2.20 7.85 2.83
N ALA A 226 3.35 7.81 2.17
CA ALA A 226 4.26 6.68 2.18
C ALA A 226 5.62 7.11 2.71
N VAL A 227 6.26 6.24 3.49
CA VAL A 227 7.57 6.47 4.09
C VAL A 227 8.46 5.26 3.82
N LEU A 228 9.56 5.50 3.12
CA LEU A 228 10.70 4.58 3.09
C LEU A 228 11.64 4.97 4.23
N ALA A 229 12.01 3.99 5.05
CA ALA A 229 12.98 4.16 6.12
C ALA A 229 13.95 2.96 6.16
N LYS A 230 15.13 3.16 6.73
CA LYS A 230 16.19 2.16 6.87
C LYS A 230 16.32 1.80 8.35
N LYS A 231 16.31 0.51 8.70
CA LYS A 231 16.48 0.06 10.08
C LYS A 231 17.86 0.47 10.58
N LEU A 232 17.90 1.18 11.71
CA LEU A 232 19.11 1.56 12.43
C LEU A 232 19.78 0.31 13.00
#